data_AF-A0A7Y0SNA7-F1
#
_entry.id   AF-A0A7Y0SNA7-F1
#
_cell.length_a   1.000
_cell.length_b   1.000
_cell.length_c   1.000
_cell.angle_alpha   90.00
_cell.angle_beta   90.00
_cell.angle_gamma   90.00
#
_symmetry.space_group_name_H-M   'P 1'
#
loop_
_entity.id
_entity.type
_entity.pdbx_description
1 polymer ?
#
loop_
_entity_poly.entity_id
_entity_poly.type
_entity_poly.pdbx_seq_one_letter_code
_entity_poly.pdbx_strand_id
1 'polypeptide(L)'
;SQADCNIEEAYVSHNLSETHEEHDHSEHDHDDHAHHDHEGHEHHDHNEHHDKHDHHDAHDEAHDHGGHGEFSVQYRFNCEQVNQLSQIQTDWFNQFPTTESISVNIFTDTMQSAIKLSKDN
;
A
#
# COMPACT_ATOMS: atom_id res chain seq x y z
N SER A 1 17.86 -26.49 -19.64
CA SER A 1 16.43 -26.54 -20.01
C SER A 1 16.31 -27.09 -21.42
N GLN A 2 15.19 -27.68 -21.82
CA GLN A 2 15.03 -28.22 -23.19
C GLN A 2 14.69 -27.12 -24.22
N ALA A 3 14.08 -26.03 -23.78
CA ALA A 3 13.68 -24.93 -24.66
C ALA A 3 14.78 -23.90 -24.98
N ASP A 4 15.94 -24.00 -24.31
CA ASP A 4 17.08 -23.08 -24.41
C ASP A 4 16.68 -21.59 -24.43
N CYS A 5 16.18 -21.12 -23.28
CA CYS A 5 15.63 -19.78 -23.12
C CYS A 5 16.65 -18.83 -22.50
N ASN A 6 16.84 -17.68 -23.15
CA ASN A 6 17.61 -16.55 -22.65
C ASN A 6 16.68 -15.38 -22.33
N ILE A 7 17.00 -14.63 -21.27
CA ILE A 7 16.27 -13.42 -20.93
C ILE A 7 16.75 -12.27 -21.83
N GLU A 8 15.82 -11.60 -22.51
CA GLU A 8 16.12 -10.42 -23.31
C GLU A 8 15.84 -9.14 -22.52
N GLU A 9 14.72 -9.12 -21.80
CA GLU A 9 14.25 -7.95 -21.07
C GLU A 9 13.65 -8.33 -19.72
N ALA A 10 13.89 -7.46 -18.74
CA ALA A 10 13.26 -7.48 -17.43
C ALA A 10 12.81 -6.05 -17.11
N TYR A 11 11.51 -5.90 -16.84
CA TYR A 11 10.93 -4.65 -16.35
C TYR A 11 10.32 -4.89 -14.97
N VAL A 12 10.63 -4.01 -14.03
CA VAL A 12 10.15 -4.08 -12.65
C VAL A 12 9.56 -2.73 -12.28
N SER A 13 8.35 -2.73 -11.73
CA SER A 13 7.71 -1.55 -11.16
C SER A 13 7.05 -1.93 -9.84
N HIS A 14 7.03 -1.00 -8.87
CA HIS A 14 6.38 -1.22 -7.59
C HIS A 14 5.72 0.05 -7.07
N ASN A 15 4.74 -0.12 -6.19
CA ASN A 15 4.11 0.97 -5.44
C ASN A 15 4.52 0.97 -3.95
N LEU A 16 5.57 0.22 -3.59
CA LEU A 16 6.15 0.26 -2.26
C LEU A 16 6.64 1.70 -2.01
N SER A 17 5.90 2.47 -1.21
CA SER A 17 6.30 3.81 -0.80
C SER A 17 7.67 3.73 -0.12
N GLU A 18 8.62 4.57 -0.55
CA GLU A 18 9.79 4.85 0.27
C GLU A 18 9.27 5.41 1.60
N THR A 19 9.63 4.76 2.70
CA THR A 19 9.27 5.19 4.06
C THR A 19 9.59 6.67 4.20
N HIS A 20 8.56 7.48 4.41
CA HIS A 20 8.69 8.91 4.65
C HIS A 20 9.69 9.13 5.78
N GLU A 21 10.79 9.82 5.47
CA GLU A 21 11.69 10.34 6.49
C GLU A 21 10.89 11.20 7.48
N GLU A 22 11.13 10.92 8.75
CA GLU A 22 10.66 11.57 9.96
C GLU A 22 10.06 12.97 9.74
N HIS A 23 8.73 13.07 9.82
CA HIS A 23 8.06 14.36 10.00
C HIS A 23 8.30 14.82 11.44
N ASP A 24 9.30 15.69 11.57
CA ASP A 24 9.60 16.54 12.72
C ASP A 24 8.33 17.20 13.27
N HIS A 25 7.87 16.75 14.45
CA HIS A 25 6.81 17.39 15.22
C HIS A 25 7.38 18.66 15.88
N SER A 26 7.53 19.72 15.09
CA SER A 26 7.80 21.05 15.63
C SER A 26 6.61 21.55 16.44
N GLU A 27 6.92 21.93 17.67
CA GLU A 27 6.06 22.25 18.80
C GLU A 27 5.19 23.51 18.63
N HIS A 28 4.03 23.48 19.30
CA HIS A 28 3.24 24.56 19.92
C HIS A 28 3.34 26.02 19.44
N ASP A 29 2.18 26.62 19.16
CA ASP A 29 1.89 27.98 19.63
C ASP A 29 0.38 28.15 19.92
N HIS A 30 0.02 28.19 21.21
CA HIS A 30 -1.31 28.62 21.67
C HIS A 30 -1.18 30.09 22.07
N ASP A 31 -1.77 30.98 21.28
CA ASP A 31 -1.81 32.40 21.61
C ASP A 31 -3.25 32.89 21.83
N ASP A 32 -3.38 33.73 22.86
CA ASP A 32 -4.56 34.06 23.65
C ASP A 32 -5.63 34.96 22.97
N HIS A 33 -6.89 34.73 23.37
CA HIS A 33 -8.05 35.61 23.56
C HIS A 33 -8.24 36.94 22.77
N ALA A 34 -9.46 37.14 22.20
CA ALA A 34 -10.17 38.44 22.24
C ALA A 34 -11.70 38.33 22.04
N HIS A 35 -12.45 38.90 22.99
CA HIS A 35 -13.92 39.05 23.09
C HIS A 35 -14.58 39.94 22.02
N HIS A 36 -15.86 39.69 21.71
CA HIS A 36 -16.85 40.73 21.35
C HIS A 36 -18.30 40.32 21.73
N ASP A 37 -18.92 41.12 22.61
CA ASP A 37 -20.38 41.26 22.93
C ASP A 37 -21.19 41.77 21.72
N HIS A 38 -22.53 41.72 21.57
CA HIS A 38 -23.78 41.14 22.11
C HIS A 38 -24.81 41.32 20.95
N GLU A 39 -25.90 40.55 20.74
CA GLU A 39 -27.24 40.74 21.33
C GLU A 39 -28.21 39.70 20.72
N GLY A 40 -29.06 39.07 21.55
CA GLY A 40 -30.26 38.38 21.07
C GLY A 40 -30.67 37.17 21.90
N HIS A 41 -31.71 37.36 22.72
CA HIS A 41 -32.62 36.38 23.33
C HIS A 41 -32.48 36.11 24.84
N GLU A 42 -33.35 36.79 25.59
CA GLU A 42 -33.83 36.36 26.89
C GLU A 42 -34.89 35.25 26.70
N HIS A 43 -34.71 34.08 27.32
CA HIS A 43 -35.56 33.62 28.44
C HIS A 43 -35.27 32.17 28.91
N HIS A 44 -35.20 32.04 30.25
CA HIS A 44 -35.38 30.87 31.15
C HIS A 44 -34.18 30.05 31.67
N ASP A 45 -33.68 30.50 32.83
CA ASP A 45 -33.51 29.80 34.14
C ASP A 45 -33.17 28.30 34.21
N HIS A 46 -31.95 27.94 34.65
CA HIS A 46 -31.59 27.67 36.07
C HIS A 46 -30.15 27.08 36.23
N ASN A 47 -29.35 27.76 37.07
CA ASN A 47 -28.37 27.25 38.05
C ASN A 47 -27.20 26.30 37.69
N GLU A 48 -26.01 26.93 37.67
CA GLU A 48 -24.84 26.66 38.55
C GLU A 48 -23.94 25.41 38.37
N HIS A 49 -22.75 25.69 37.82
CA HIS A 49 -21.40 25.43 38.35
C HIS A 49 -20.44 24.44 37.61
N HIS A 50 -19.31 25.05 37.21
CA HIS A 50 -17.97 24.53 36.88
C HIS A 50 -17.79 23.83 35.52
N ASP A 51 -17.17 24.55 34.58
CA ASP A 51 -15.71 24.56 34.37
C ASP A 51 -15.20 23.21 33.86
N LYS A 52 -15.08 23.10 32.54
CA LYS A 52 -13.78 23.07 31.84
C LYS A 52 -14.02 22.70 30.38
N HIS A 53 -13.53 23.58 29.52
CA HIS A 53 -13.12 23.20 28.18
C HIS A 53 -12.08 22.09 28.32
N ASP A 54 -12.46 20.86 27.97
CA ASP A 54 -11.46 19.85 27.62
C ASP A 54 -11.51 19.68 26.11
N HIS A 55 -10.67 20.49 25.46
CA HIS A 55 -10.13 20.17 24.16
C HIS A 55 -9.35 18.85 24.30
N HIS A 56 -9.97 17.77 23.85
CA HIS A 56 -9.24 16.63 23.30
C HIS A 56 -9.60 16.68 21.81
N ASP A 57 -8.97 17.53 21.00
CA ASP A 57 -7.64 17.26 20.42
C ASP A 57 -7.33 15.77 20.31
N ALA A 58 -7.32 15.36 19.04
CA ALA A 58 -6.48 14.32 18.45
C ALA A 58 -6.42 12.97 19.19
N HIS A 59 -6.71 11.84 18.59
CA HIS A 59 -6.34 11.45 17.24
C HIS A 59 -7.40 10.44 16.78
N ASP A 60 -8.11 10.76 15.69
CA ASP A 60 -8.43 9.68 14.74
C ASP A 60 -7.06 9.16 14.29
N GLU A 61 -6.52 8.20 15.05
CA GLU A 61 -5.60 7.21 14.55
C GLU A 61 -6.40 6.46 13.48
N ALA A 62 -6.59 7.12 12.33
CA ALA A 62 -6.77 6.45 11.07
C ALA A 62 -5.55 5.56 10.99
N HIS A 63 -5.71 4.33 11.47
CA HIS A 63 -4.77 3.26 11.27
C HIS A 63 -4.55 3.28 9.78
N ASP A 64 -3.41 3.84 9.39
CA ASP A 64 -2.89 3.74 8.05
C ASP A 64 -2.78 2.25 7.84
N HIS A 65 -3.82 1.69 7.20
CA HIS A 65 -3.89 0.31 6.83
C HIS A 65 -2.78 0.17 5.82
N GLY A 66 -1.57 -0.15 6.34
CA GLY A 66 -0.33 -0.19 5.60
C GLY A 66 -0.60 -0.77 4.23
N GLY A 67 -0.56 0.11 3.22
CA GLY A 67 -1.04 -0.21 1.90
C GLY A 67 -0.35 -1.48 1.42
N HIS A 68 -1.12 -2.44 0.92
CA HIS A 68 -0.55 -3.65 0.34
C HIS A 68 0.41 -3.24 -0.77
N GLY A 69 1.70 -3.48 -0.54
CA GLY A 69 2.74 -3.28 -1.54
C GLY A 69 2.56 -4.29 -2.66
N GLU A 70 2.34 -3.79 -3.87
CA GLU A 70 2.33 -4.54 -5.11
C GLU A 70 3.59 -4.21 -5.89
N PHE A 71 4.22 -5.25 -6.43
CA PHE A 71 5.25 -5.12 -7.43
C PHE A 71 4.81 -5.93 -8.66
N SER A 72 5.04 -5.37 -9.83
CA SER A 72 4.79 -5.99 -11.12
C SER A 72 6.12 -6.25 -11.80
N VAL A 73 6.29 -7.46 -12.32
CA VAL A 73 7.47 -7.84 -13.09
C VAL A 73 7.05 -8.38 -14.44
N GLN A 74 7.71 -7.92 -15.50
CA GLN A 74 7.57 -8.45 -16.83
C GLN A 74 8.91 -8.99 -17.32
N TYR A 75 8.91 -10.22 -17.78
CA TYR A 75 10.07 -10.87 -18.39
C TYR A 75 9.77 -11.20 -19.84
N ARG A 76 10.72 -10.91 -20.75
CA ARG A 76 10.72 -11.44 -22.11
C ARG A 76 11.85 -12.44 -22.27
N PHE A 77 11.48 -13.68 -22.57
CA PHE A 77 12.41 -14.75 -22.87
C PHE A 77 12.43 -15.02 -24.38
N ASN A 78 13.62 -15.20 -24.94
CA ASN A 78 13.81 -15.76 -26.26
C ASN A 78 14.29 -17.20 -26.11
N CYS A 79 13.50 -18.15 -26.60
CA CYS A 79 13.77 -19.58 -26.52
C CYS A 79 14.04 -20.12 -27.92
N GLU A 80 15.16 -20.81 -28.13
CA GLU A 80 15.44 -21.43 -29.43
C GLU A 80 14.41 -22.51 -29.78
N GLN A 81 13.87 -23.20 -28.77
CA GLN A 81 12.94 -24.31 -28.93
C GLN A 81 11.72 -24.13 -28.01
N VAL A 82 10.96 -23.05 -28.19
CA VAL A 82 9.79 -22.71 -27.33
C VAL A 82 8.77 -23.85 -27.19
N ASN A 83 8.62 -24.67 -28.22
CA ASN A 83 7.77 -25.86 -28.26
C ASN A 83 8.23 -26.99 -27.32
N GLN A 84 9.44 -26.92 -26.76
CA GLN A 84 9.93 -27.82 -25.71
C GLN A 84 9.79 -27.22 -24.30
N LEU A 85 9.23 -26.01 -24.18
CA LEU A 85 8.95 -25.39 -22.87
C LEU A 85 7.76 -26.09 -22.22
N SER A 86 8.03 -26.93 -21.23
CA SER A 86 7.00 -27.67 -20.49
C SER A 86 6.73 -27.12 -19.10
N GLN A 87 7.67 -26.38 -18.51
CA GLN A 87 7.56 -25.86 -17.15
C GLN A 87 8.41 -24.61 -16.97
N ILE A 88 7.90 -23.69 -16.13
CA ILE A 88 8.64 -22.56 -15.56
C ILE A 88 8.70 -22.81 -14.05
N GLN A 89 9.88 -22.67 -13.46
CA GLN A 89 10.09 -22.79 -12.02
C GLN A 89 10.43 -21.44 -11.43
N THR A 90 10.02 -21.21 -10.18
CA THR A 90 10.30 -19.99 -9.44
C THR A 90 10.57 -20.30 -7.97
N ASP A 91 11.56 -19.63 -7.40
CA ASP A 91 11.86 -19.68 -5.96
C ASP A 91 11.22 -18.51 -5.20
N TRP A 92 10.27 -17.80 -5.82
CA TRP A 92 9.72 -16.53 -5.32
C TRP A 92 9.26 -16.62 -3.85
N PHE A 93 8.41 -17.59 -3.52
CA PHE A 93 7.85 -17.73 -2.17
C PHE A 93 8.89 -18.14 -1.12
N ASN A 94 10.05 -18.66 -1.52
CA ASN A 94 11.16 -18.90 -0.61
C ASN A 94 11.89 -17.60 -0.27
N GLN A 95 12.02 -16.68 -1.24
CA GLN A 95 12.67 -15.39 -1.06
C GLN A 95 11.75 -14.33 -0.44
N PHE A 96 10.45 -14.40 -0.74
CA PHE A 96 9.42 -13.46 -0.24
C PHE A 96 8.28 -14.23 0.44
N PRO A 97 8.49 -14.77 1.66
CA PRO A 97 7.54 -15.67 2.31
C PRO A 97 6.19 -15.04 2.67
N THR A 98 6.11 -13.71 2.68
CA THR A 98 4.90 -12.93 2.97
C THR A 98 4.07 -12.62 1.73
N THR A 99 4.53 -13.00 0.53
CA THR A 99 3.73 -12.83 -0.70
C THR A 99 2.48 -13.71 -0.62
N GLU A 100 1.30 -13.08 -0.67
CA GLU A 100 0.02 -13.81 -0.63
C GLU A 100 -0.25 -14.57 -1.92
N SER A 101 -0.01 -13.93 -3.06
CA SER A 101 -0.21 -14.56 -4.37
C SER A 101 0.56 -13.86 -5.48
N ILE A 102 0.78 -14.56 -6.59
CA ILE A 102 1.35 -14.04 -7.83
C ILE A 102 0.35 -14.30 -8.95
N SER A 103 -0.02 -13.26 -9.68
CA SER A 103 -0.80 -13.37 -10.91
C SER A 103 0.15 -13.44 -12.10
N VAL A 104 0.19 -14.57 -12.81
CA VAL A 104 1.10 -14.81 -13.93
C VAL A 104 0.30 -14.87 -15.23
N ASN A 105 0.68 -14.04 -16.20
CA ASN A 105 0.17 -14.11 -17.56
C ASN A 105 1.28 -14.60 -18.49
N ILE A 106 1.03 -15.69 -19.21
CA ILE A 106 1.98 -16.35 -20.13
C ILE A 106 1.48 -16.17 -21.55
N PHE A 107 2.38 -15.77 -22.45
CA PHE A 107 2.10 -15.57 -23.87
C PHE A 107 3.21 -16.24 -24.69
N THR A 108 2.81 -17.01 -25.69
CA THR A 108 3.67 -17.63 -26.70
C THR A 108 2.98 -17.50 -28.06
N ASP A 109 3.65 -17.90 -29.13
CA ASP A 109 3.08 -17.86 -30.49
C ASP A 109 1.79 -18.70 -30.65
N THR A 110 1.60 -19.71 -29.80
CA THR A 110 0.49 -20.68 -29.92
C THR A 110 -0.44 -20.70 -28.71
N MET A 111 -0.10 -20.03 -27.61
CA MET A 111 -0.81 -20.13 -26.34
C MET A 111 -0.77 -18.82 -25.56
N GLN A 112 -1.90 -18.50 -24.94
CA GLN A 112 -2.00 -17.52 -23.87
C GLN A 112 -2.66 -18.18 -22.65
N SER A 113 -2.13 -17.93 -21.45
CA SER A 113 -2.67 -18.46 -20.20
C SER A 113 -2.54 -17.44 -19.07
N ALA A 114 -3.45 -17.50 -18.11
CA ALA A 114 -3.39 -16.74 -16.87
C ALA A 114 -3.53 -17.71 -15.70
N ILE A 115 -2.56 -17.70 -14.80
CA ILE A 115 -2.51 -18.57 -13.62
C ILE A 115 -2.26 -17.74 -12.37
N LYS A 116 -2.83 -18.17 -11.24
CA LYS A 116 -2.58 -17.57 -9.94
C LYS A 116 -1.82 -18.56 -9.08
N LEU A 117 -0.63 -18.16 -8.64
CA LEU A 117 0.20 -18.94 -7.73
C LEU A 117 0.03 -18.43 -6.30
N SER A 118 0.06 -19.34 -5.34
CA SER A 118 0.24 -19.08 -3.91
C SER A 118 1.31 -20.04 -3.40
N LYS A 119 1.68 -19.95 -2.12
CA LYS A 119 2.65 -20.86 -1.51
C LYS A 119 2.24 -22.34 -1.59
N ASP A 120 0.96 -22.61 -1.76
CA ASP A 120 0.36 -23.95 -1.67
C ASP A 120 0.19 -24.64 -3.03
N ASN A 121 0.51 -23.98 -4.16
CA ASN A 121 0.28 -24.53 -5.50
C ASN A 121 1.36 -24.24 -6.54
#